data_AF-A0A4Z0LY60-F1
#
_entry.id   AF-A0A4Z0LY60-F1
#
_cell.length_a   1.000
_cell.length_b   1.000
_cell.length_c   1.000
_cell.angle_alpha   90.00
_cell.angle_beta   90.00
_cell.angle_gamma   90.00
#
_symmetry.space_group_name_H-M   'P 1'
#
loop_
_entity.id
_entity.type
_entity.pdbx_description
1 polymer ?
#
loop_
_entity_poly.entity_id
_entity_poly.type
_entity_poly.pdbx_seq_one_letter_code
_entity_poly.pdbx_strand_id
1 'polypeptide(L)'
;MKIKSDFNDLWASAKRMGEYRVVFDIKVNYSGFEDVDNGLSSSEGYEVDIGDIDVQKGVLSYEGRQVLLFIPDQGSNIDDVLSGKAEGKKFHVADCRTLDSMRRQKRFSRYKATYNISGKFQVYGVSFPQRVERKGEAGLKVCKNCLMYLNYRGYRSGSGSEKTNVYSNFDIAEFLSTYSTLFKSMPDRDGFEEAGTYSDDWSVVSTRYRESVSYRCESCSVDLTSEPGLLHTHHISGNKRENHSANLKALCLDCHRKQPKHGYMRITHDQMGVINKLRKAQGLLHSSSGWEGVIRIADKALDGLLRYYASRGLATPEVGYELANANDEVVAELEVAWPESRRGIAIDEAHLQAARELGWNVLTVGDALKSMNG
;
A
#
# COMPACT_ATOMS: atom_id res chain seq x y z
N MET A 1 4.66 18.13 18.28
CA MET A 1 3.88 17.64 19.46
C MET A 1 4.85 17.07 20.48
N LYS A 2 4.91 17.59 21.72
CA LYS A 2 5.77 17.00 22.78
C LYS A 2 5.06 15.79 23.37
N ILE A 3 5.54 14.59 23.10
CA ILE A 3 5.05 13.37 23.74
C ILE A 3 5.47 13.43 25.21
N LYS A 4 4.50 13.41 26.13
CA LYS A 4 4.75 13.15 27.56
C LYS A 4 4.61 11.66 27.77
N SER A 5 5.73 10.94 27.78
CA SER A 5 5.78 9.52 28.13
C SER A 5 6.11 9.37 29.61
N ASP A 6 5.32 8.60 30.34
CA ASP A 6 5.62 8.15 31.70
C ASP A 6 6.36 6.81 31.65
N PHE A 7 7.54 6.74 32.25
CA PHE A 7 8.39 5.55 32.29
C PHE A 7 8.53 4.98 33.71
N ASN A 8 7.68 5.39 34.66
CA ASN A 8 7.78 4.97 36.06
C ASN A 8 7.78 3.44 36.23
N ASP A 9 6.94 2.71 35.50
CA ASP A 9 6.83 1.25 35.59
C ASP A 9 8.07 0.52 35.03
N LEU A 10 8.68 1.10 33.99
CA LEU A 10 9.95 0.60 33.44
C LEU A 10 11.07 0.76 34.46
N TRP A 11 11.16 1.93 35.10
CA TRP A 11 12.16 2.20 36.14
C TRP A 11 11.94 1.37 37.41
N ALA A 12 10.68 1.10 37.78
CA ALA A 12 10.35 0.19 38.87
C ALA A 12 10.84 -1.24 38.57
N SER A 13 10.71 -1.68 37.32
CA SER A 13 11.20 -2.98 36.87
C SER A 13 12.73 -3.06 36.85
N ALA A 14 13.40 -2.01 36.35
CA ALA A 14 14.87 -1.92 36.37
C ALA A 14 15.44 -1.98 37.80
N LYS A 15 14.82 -1.27 38.76
CA LYS A 15 15.22 -1.31 40.18
C LYS A 15 15.15 -2.71 40.79
N ARG A 16 14.19 -3.55 40.38
CA ARG A 16 14.07 -4.94 40.87
C ARG A 16 15.23 -5.83 40.43
N MET A 17 15.91 -5.47 39.33
CA MET A 17 17.01 -6.27 38.77
C MET A 17 18.38 -5.92 39.36
N GLY A 18 18.50 -4.82 40.12
CA GLY A 18 19.74 -4.31 40.71
C GLY A 18 19.99 -2.82 40.44
N GLU A 19 21.01 -2.23 41.06
CA GLU A 19 21.43 -0.85 40.75
C GLU A 19 22.23 -0.80 39.45
N TYR A 20 21.56 -0.46 38.35
CA TYR A 20 22.22 -0.16 37.08
C TYR A 20 21.96 1.30 36.71
N ARG A 21 23.01 2.13 36.68
CA ARG A 21 22.97 3.45 36.03
C ARG A 21 23.32 3.28 34.56
N VAL A 22 22.32 3.00 33.73
CA VAL A 22 22.47 3.12 32.28
C VAL A 22 22.04 4.54 31.90
N VAL A 23 22.99 5.35 31.43
CA VAL A 23 22.67 6.63 30.78
C VAL A 23 22.16 6.28 29.38
N PHE A 24 20.84 6.21 29.25
CA PHE A 24 20.18 5.99 27.98
C PHE A 24 19.89 7.34 27.33
N ASP A 25 20.74 7.73 26.38
CA ASP A 25 20.57 8.94 25.57
C ASP A 25 20.22 8.51 24.15
N ILE A 26 18.93 8.55 23.80
CA ILE A 26 18.54 8.41 22.39
C ILE A 26 18.76 9.75 21.70
N LYS A 27 19.91 9.89 21.06
CA LYS A 27 20.13 10.95 20.07
C LYS A 27 19.37 10.61 18.78
N VAL A 28 18.05 10.75 18.79
CA VAL A 28 17.27 10.71 17.54
C VAL A 28 17.57 12.01 16.79
N ASN A 29 18.29 11.91 15.68
CA ASN A 29 18.48 13.05 14.80
C ASN A 29 17.21 13.25 13.96
N TYR A 30 16.18 13.87 14.56
CA TYR A 30 14.89 14.13 13.90
C TYR A 30 15.00 15.03 12.67
N SER A 31 16.04 15.89 12.60
CA SER A 31 16.19 16.87 11.52
C SER A 31 16.35 16.25 10.13
N GLY A 32 16.92 15.05 10.02
CA GLY A 32 17.07 14.36 8.73
C GLY A 32 15.77 13.75 8.20
N PHE A 33 14.86 13.33 9.08
CA PHE A 33 13.59 12.69 8.68
C PHE A 33 12.55 13.72 8.19
N GLU A 34 12.45 14.88 8.84
CA GLU A 34 11.52 15.94 8.41
C GLU A 34 11.89 16.49 7.03
N ASP A 35 13.18 16.60 6.70
CA ASP A 35 13.65 17.09 5.39
C ASP A 35 13.31 16.10 4.25
N VAL A 36 13.49 14.80 4.49
CA VAL A 36 13.12 13.74 3.54
C VAL A 36 11.61 13.72 3.28
N ASP A 37 10.78 13.78 4.32
CA ASP A 37 9.31 13.78 4.15
C ASP A 37 8.80 15.07 3.48
N ASN A 38 9.36 16.23 3.82
CA ASN A 38 9.05 17.48 3.13
C ASN A 38 9.43 17.42 1.63
N GLY A 39 10.62 16.91 1.32
CA GLY A 39 11.05 16.73 -0.06
C GLY A 39 10.19 15.75 -0.85
N LEU A 40 9.89 14.58 -0.26
CA LEU A 40 9.11 13.53 -0.91
C LEU A 40 7.62 13.89 -1.06
N SER A 41 7.04 14.69 -0.17
CA SER A 41 5.65 15.18 -0.30
C SER A 41 5.49 16.28 -1.35
N SER A 42 6.57 17.00 -1.67
CA SER A 42 6.55 18.13 -2.61
C SER A 42 6.32 17.72 -4.07
N SER A 43 5.91 18.69 -4.90
CA SER A 43 5.89 18.52 -6.36
C SER A 43 7.28 18.56 -7.01
N GLU A 44 8.30 19.09 -6.33
CA GLU A 44 9.71 19.10 -6.80
C GLU A 44 10.36 17.72 -6.71
N GLY A 45 9.93 16.91 -5.74
CA GLY A 45 10.50 15.61 -5.46
C GLY A 45 11.88 15.71 -4.80
N TYR A 46 12.28 14.59 -4.21
CA TYR A 46 13.54 14.42 -3.50
C TYR A 46 14.58 13.77 -4.42
N GLU A 47 15.82 14.23 -4.35
CA GLU A 47 16.93 13.63 -5.08
C GLU A 47 17.37 12.36 -4.36
N VAL A 48 17.49 11.26 -5.11
CA VAL A 48 17.77 9.93 -4.57
C VAL A 48 18.84 9.26 -5.40
N ASP A 49 19.74 8.55 -4.72
CA ASP A 49 20.70 7.70 -5.39
C ASP A 49 20.08 6.36 -5.79
N ILE A 50 20.61 5.80 -6.88
CA ILE A 50 20.15 4.52 -7.44
C ILE A 50 20.23 3.37 -6.44
N GLY A 51 21.22 3.38 -5.54
CA GLY A 51 21.46 2.33 -4.56
C GLY A 51 20.48 2.33 -3.40
N ASP A 52 19.81 3.46 -3.17
CA ASP A 52 18.94 3.65 -2.00
C ASP A 52 17.47 3.33 -2.30
N ILE A 53 17.14 3.12 -3.58
CA ILE A 53 15.82 2.67 -4.00
C ILE A 53 15.74 1.16 -3.83
N ASP A 54 14.95 0.73 -2.84
CA ASP A 54 14.63 -0.65 -2.63
C ASP A 54 13.43 -1.08 -3.52
N VAL A 55 13.55 -2.29 -4.07
CA VAL A 55 12.62 -2.90 -5.03
C VAL A 55 12.20 -4.30 -4.61
N GLN A 56 12.64 -4.78 -3.44
CA GLN A 56 12.39 -6.13 -2.95
C GLN A 56 10.91 -6.39 -2.68
N LYS A 57 10.13 -5.35 -2.42
CA LYS A 57 8.68 -5.43 -2.19
C LYS A 57 7.86 -5.41 -3.50
N GLY A 58 8.53 -5.34 -4.66
CA GLY A 58 7.91 -5.31 -5.99
C GLY A 58 7.40 -3.94 -6.44
N VAL A 59 7.14 -3.04 -5.49
CA VAL A 59 6.93 -1.60 -5.69
C VAL A 59 8.14 -0.81 -5.21
N LEU A 60 8.27 0.45 -5.62
CA LEU A 60 9.43 1.28 -5.29
C LEU A 60 9.37 1.78 -3.84
N SER A 61 10.49 1.68 -3.14
CA SER A 61 10.64 2.16 -1.77
C SER A 61 11.91 3.01 -1.59
N TYR A 62 11.87 3.95 -0.66
CA TYR A 62 13.01 4.74 -0.21
C TYR A 62 12.90 4.94 1.29
N GLU A 63 13.92 4.55 2.05
CA GLU A 63 13.94 4.62 3.53
C GLU A 63 12.64 4.12 4.19
N GLY A 64 12.14 2.97 3.75
CA GLY A 64 10.93 2.33 4.30
C GLY A 64 9.60 2.96 3.87
N ARG A 65 9.60 4.00 3.03
CA ARG A 65 8.41 4.66 2.48
C ARG A 65 8.16 4.19 1.06
N GLN A 66 6.90 4.04 0.68
CA GLN A 66 6.53 3.83 -0.72
C GLN A 66 6.69 5.13 -1.51
N VAL A 67 7.40 5.07 -2.63
CA VAL A 67 7.67 6.23 -3.48
C VAL A 67 7.33 5.97 -4.94
N LEU A 68 7.30 7.04 -5.70
CA LEU A 68 7.18 7.10 -7.15
C LEU A 68 8.46 7.75 -7.69
N LEU A 69 8.88 7.38 -8.88
CA LEU A 69 10.02 8.01 -9.55
C LEU A 69 9.57 8.77 -10.80
N PHE A 70 10.00 10.01 -10.97
CA PHE A 70 9.73 10.78 -12.19
C PHE A 70 10.98 11.53 -12.66
N ILE A 71 11.00 11.91 -13.94
CA ILE A 71 12.08 12.74 -14.51
C ILE A 71 11.52 14.16 -14.68
N PRO A 72 12.06 15.18 -13.98
CA PRO A 72 11.58 16.55 -14.11
C PRO A 72 11.80 17.15 -15.51
N ASP A 73 12.96 16.90 -16.10
CA ASP A 73 13.31 17.34 -17.46
C ASP A 73 12.39 16.69 -18.50
N GLN A 74 11.61 17.47 -19.24
CA GLN A 74 10.73 17.05 -20.35
C GLN A 74 11.35 17.31 -21.74
N GLY A 75 12.54 17.89 -21.80
CA GLY A 75 13.22 18.24 -23.05
C GLY A 75 12.47 19.28 -23.86
N SER A 76 12.40 19.08 -25.19
CA SER A 76 11.81 20.02 -26.15
C SER A 76 10.29 20.14 -26.09
N ASN A 77 9.61 19.19 -25.44
CA ASN A 77 8.14 19.10 -25.43
C ASN A 77 7.52 19.84 -24.24
N ILE A 78 8.29 20.65 -23.51
CA ILE A 78 7.87 21.25 -22.24
C ILE A 78 6.60 22.09 -22.36
N ASP A 79 6.43 22.87 -23.45
CA ASP A 79 5.23 23.71 -23.61
C ASP A 79 3.95 22.90 -23.79
N ASP A 80 4.01 21.79 -24.55
CA ASP A 80 2.86 20.91 -24.74
C ASP A 80 2.54 20.11 -23.48
N VAL A 81 3.56 19.77 -22.68
CA VAL A 81 3.38 19.11 -21.38
C VAL A 81 2.75 20.06 -20.36
N LEU A 82 3.23 21.31 -20.26
CA LEU A 82 2.68 22.32 -19.36
C LEU A 82 1.26 22.74 -19.74
N SER A 83 0.96 22.82 -21.04
CA SER A 83 -0.39 23.13 -21.53
C SER A 83 -1.36 21.95 -21.54
N GLY A 84 -0.87 20.73 -21.26
CA GLY A 84 -1.67 19.50 -21.28
C GLY A 84 -2.04 19.00 -22.68
N LYS A 85 -1.46 19.55 -23.74
CA LYS A 85 -1.67 19.12 -25.13
C LYS A 85 -1.02 17.77 -25.44
N ALA A 86 0.07 17.45 -24.76
CA ALA A 86 0.77 16.17 -24.88
C ALA A 86 1.08 15.60 -23.50
N GLU A 87 1.12 14.27 -23.42
CA GLU A 87 1.57 13.63 -22.19
C GLU A 87 3.10 13.75 -22.05
N GLY A 88 3.57 14.15 -20.88
CA GLY A 88 5.00 14.15 -20.55
C GLY A 88 5.60 12.75 -20.36
N LYS A 89 6.88 12.74 -19.95
CA LYS A 89 7.55 11.54 -19.46
C LYS A 89 6.75 10.95 -18.30
N LYS A 90 6.66 9.62 -18.28
CA LYS A 90 5.82 8.90 -17.31
C LYS A 90 6.52 8.78 -15.96
N PHE A 91 5.75 8.79 -14.89
CA PHE A 91 6.26 8.41 -13.57
C PHE A 91 6.20 6.89 -13.39
N HIS A 92 7.06 6.36 -12.51
CA HIS A 92 7.24 4.94 -12.26
C HIS A 92 6.85 4.60 -10.83
N VAL A 93 6.32 3.40 -10.65
CA VAL A 93 5.77 2.92 -9.38
C VAL A 93 6.23 1.51 -9.00
N ALA A 94 6.94 0.86 -9.93
CA ALA A 94 7.51 -0.47 -9.77
C ALA A 94 8.77 -0.59 -10.63
N ASP A 95 9.56 -1.62 -10.36
CA ASP A 95 10.84 -1.86 -11.01
C ASP A 95 10.70 -2.46 -12.42
N CYS A 96 10.10 -1.68 -13.32
CA CYS A 96 9.74 -2.15 -14.65
C CYS A 96 10.93 -2.12 -15.63
N ARG A 97 10.76 -2.79 -16.78
CA ARG A 97 11.76 -2.84 -17.87
C ARG A 97 12.31 -1.48 -18.33
N THR A 98 11.56 -0.38 -18.15
CA THR A 98 12.04 0.96 -18.47
C THR A 98 13.08 1.43 -17.46
N LEU A 99 12.86 1.22 -16.16
CA LEU A 99 13.84 1.58 -15.13
C LEU A 99 15.10 0.73 -15.29
N ASP A 100 14.95 -0.56 -15.56
CA ASP A 100 16.08 -1.44 -15.88
C ASP A 100 16.91 -0.92 -17.07
N SER A 101 16.25 -0.53 -18.17
CA SER A 101 16.92 0.07 -19.32
C SER A 101 17.62 1.39 -18.97
N MET A 102 17.00 2.23 -18.15
CA MET A 102 17.59 3.49 -17.67
C MET A 102 18.81 3.28 -16.78
N ARG A 103 18.82 2.23 -15.95
CA ARG A 103 20.00 1.82 -15.17
C ARG A 103 21.13 1.33 -16.07
N ARG A 104 20.84 0.44 -17.02
CA ARG A 104 21.84 -0.06 -17.98
C ARG A 104 22.47 1.05 -18.83
N GLN A 105 21.70 2.08 -19.16
CA GLN A 105 22.17 3.26 -19.89
C GLN A 105 22.90 4.30 -19.00
N LYS A 106 23.03 4.07 -17.69
CA LYS A 106 23.57 5.04 -16.71
C LYS A 106 22.81 6.38 -16.69
N ARG A 107 21.49 6.34 -16.90
CA ARG A 107 20.60 7.52 -16.92
C ARG A 107 19.64 7.59 -15.73
N PHE A 108 19.82 6.72 -14.75
CA PHE A 108 18.94 6.63 -13.58
C PHE A 108 19.04 7.85 -12.66
N SER A 109 20.20 8.51 -12.59
CA SER A 109 20.42 9.74 -11.80
C SER A 109 19.53 10.93 -12.19
N ARG A 110 18.72 10.79 -13.25
CA ARG A 110 17.74 11.79 -13.69
C ARG A 110 16.40 11.69 -12.96
N TYR A 111 16.17 10.62 -12.21
CA TYR A 111 14.93 10.40 -11.48
C TYR A 111 14.94 11.14 -10.14
N LYS A 112 13.80 11.69 -9.76
CA LYS A 112 13.50 12.17 -8.41
C LYS A 112 12.42 11.29 -7.79
N ALA A 113 12.52 11.06 -6.49
CA ALA A 113 11.53 10.34 -5.71
C ALA A 113 10.47 11.27 -5.14
N THR A 114 9.23 10.78 -5.02
CA THR A 114 8.15 11.51 -4.39
C THR A 114 7.05 10.54 -3.97
N TYR A 115 6.31 10.85 -2.92
CA TYR A 115 5.01 10.22 -2.64
C TYR A 115 3.85 11.20 -2.86
N ASN A 116 4.09 12.34 -3.52
CA ASN A 116 3.09 13.34 -3.80
C ASN A 116 1.87 12.74 -4.53
N ILE A 117 0.74 12.89 -3.87
CA ILE A 117 -0.58 12.35 -4.19
C ILE A 117 -1.37 13.23 -5.16
N SER A 118 -0.99 14.49 -5.33
CA SER A 118 -1.71 15.48 -6.16
C SER A 118 -1.67 15.15 -7.65
N GLY A 119 -0.72 14.31 -8.08
CA GLY A 119 -0.46 14.01 -9.48
C GLY A 119 0.16 15.17 -10.26
N LYS A 120 0.54 16.27 -9.59
CA LYS A 120 1.25 17.40 -10.19
C LYS A 120 2.73 17.34 -9.82
N PHE A 121 3.57 17.51 -10.83
CA PHE A 121 5.02 17.42 -10.71
C PHE A 121 5.65 18.70 -11.26
N GLN A 122 6.64 19.23 -10.56
CA GLN A 122 7.48 20.30 -11.06
C GLN A 122 8.38 19.74 -12.15
N VAL A 123 8.20 20.26 -13.36
CA VAL A 123 8.90 19.84 -14.56
C VAL A 123 9.59 21.04 -15.21
N TYR A 124 10.65 20.76 -15.97
CA TYR A 124 11.34 21.77 -16.74
C TYR A 124 11.76 21.25 -18.11
N GLY A 125 12.16 22.14 -19.00
CA GLY A 125 12.69 21.79 -20.31
C GLY A 125 13.03 23.03 -21.13
N VAL A 126 13.36 22.82 -22.40
CA VAL A 126 13.74 23.91 -23.32
C VAL A 126 12.70 24.02 -24.41
N SER A 127 11.96 25.12 -24.45
CA SER A 127 10.98 25.43 -25.49
C SER A 127 11.68 25.59 -26.85
N PHE A 128 11.13 25.00 -27.90
CA PHE A 128 11.60 25.18 -29.28
C PHE A 128 10.52 25.82 -30.16
N PRO A 129 10.88 26.69 -31.12
CA PRO A 129 12.24 27.06 -31.54
C PRO A 129 12.92 28.16 -30.70
N GLN A 130 12.23 28.75 -29.72
CA GLN A 130 12.70 29.94 -28.99
C GLN A 130 13.96 29.67 -28.13
N ARG A 131 14.28 28.40 -27.84
CA ARG A 131 15.39 27.96 -26.98
C ARG A 131 15.35 28.59 -25.59
N VAL A 132 14.15 28.78 -25.05
CA VAL A 132 13.91 29.38 -23.73
C VAL A 132 13.63 28.27 -22.73
N GLU A 133 14.30 28.32 -21.58
CA GLU A 133 13.99 27.42 -20.47
C GLU A 133 12.59 27.70 -19.90
N ARG A 134 11.86 26.62 -19.65
CA ARG A 134 10.53 26.66 -19.03
C ARG A 134 10.54 25.76 -17.81
N LYS A 135 9.90 26.23 -16.73
CA LYS A 135 9.62 25.47 -15.51
C LYS A 135 8.15 25.68 -15.14
N GLY A 136 7.51 24.65 -14.62
CA GLY A 136 6.13 24.73 -14.13
C GLY A 136 5.63 23.39 -13.61
N GLU A 137 4.38 23.36 -13.15
CA GLU A 137 3.74 22.12 -12.71
C GLU A 137 2.95 21.47 -13.84
N ALA A 138 3.14 20.17 -14.05
CA ALA A 138 2.39 19.38 -15.01
C ALA A 138 1.85 18.08 -14.40
N GLY A 139 0.69 17.65 -14.89
CA GLY A 139 0.16 16.32 -14.60
C GLY A 139 0.92 15.26 -15.41
N LEU A 140 1.61 14.35 -14.74
CA LEU A 140 2.27 13.22 -15.39
C LEU A 140 1.39 11.97 -15.30
N LYS A 141 1.52 11.07 -16.28
CA LYS A 141 0.82 9.77 -16.30
C LYS A 141 1.74 8.65 -15.85
N VAL A 142 1.15 7.59 -15.30
CA VAL A 142 1.88 6.39 -14.86
C VAL A 142 2.53 5.66 -16.04
N CYS A 143 3.66 5.01 -15.82
CA CYS A 143 4.29 4.18 -16.84
C CYS A 143 3.50 2.89 -17.08
N LYS A 144 3.07 2.66 -18.33
CA LYS A 144 2.37 1.42 -18.74
C LYS A 144 3.15 0.14 -18.45
N ASN A 145 4.49 0.21 -18.47
CA ASN A 145 5.34 -0.93 -18.13
C ASN A 145 5.28 -1.26 -16.62
N CYS A 146 5.04 -0.28 -15.74
CA CYS A 146 4.81 -0.54 -14.33
C CYS A 146 3.45 -1.22 -14.10
N LEU A 147 2.40 -0.74 -14.79
CA LEU A 147 1.07 -1.37 -14.72
C LEU A 147 1.12 -2.83 -15.20
N MET A 148 1.85 -3.08 -16.29
CA MET A 148 2.12 -4.41 -16.81
C MET A 148 2.88 -5.27 -15.80
N TYR A 149 3.97 -4.74 -15.24
CA TYR A 149 4.83 -5.45 -14.29
C TYR A 149 4.07 -5.90 -13.04
N LEU A 150 3.18 -5.05 -12.52
CA LEU A 150 2.39 -5.34 -11.33
C LEU A 150 1.12 -6.14 -11.61
N ASN A 151 0.74 -6.31 -12.88
CA ASN A 151 -0.62 -6.67 -13.28
C ASN A 151 -1.67 -5.82 -12.52
N TYR A 152 -1.40 -4.52 -12.35
CA TYR A 152 -2.21 -3.64 -11.50
C TYR A 152 -3.66 -3.62 -11.97
N ARG A 153 -4.61 -4.01 -11.11
CA ARG A 153 -6.04 -4.17 -11.47
C ARG A 153 -6.26 -5.04 -12.72
N GLY A 154 -5.44 -6.07 -12.91
CA GLY A 154 -5.54 -6.94 -14.08
C GLY A 154 -4.96 -6.34 -15.38
N TYR A 155 -4.19 -5.25 -15.33
CA TYR A 155 -3.67 -4.58 -16.53
C TYR A 155 -2.93 -5.52 -17.50
N ARG A 156 -2.17 -6.49 -17.00
CA ARG A 156 -1.44 -7.45 -17.85
C ARG A 156 -2.40 -8.43 -18.52
N SER A 157 -3.32 -8.99 -17.73
CA SER A 157 -4.25 -10.05 -18.17
C SER A 157 -5.50 -9.53 -18.89
N GLY A 158 -5.78 -8.23 -18.85
CA GLY A 158 -6.98 -7.63 -19.42
C GLY A 158 -6.93 -7.35 -20.93
N SER A 159 -8.11 -7.15 -21.49
CA SER A 159 -8.37 -6.67 -22.86
C SER A 159 -7.88 -5.23 -23.10
N GLY A 160 -7.90 -4.79 -24.36
CA GLY A 160 -7.47 -3.44 -24.73
C GLY A 160 -8.29 -2.32 -24.09
N SER A 161 -9.61 -2.52 -23.95
CA SER A 161 -10.50 -1.57 -23.28
C SER A 161 -10.23 -1.51 -21.77
N GLU A 162 -10.03 -2.66 -21.12
CA GLU A 162 -9.68 -2.74 -19.69
C GLU A 162 -8.34 -2.07 -19.41
N LYS A 163 -7.32 -2.34 -20.24
CA LYS A 163 -6.00 -1.66 -20.16
C LYS A 163 -6.16 -0.14 -20.30
N THR A 164 -6.97 0.31 -21.25
CA THR A 164 -7.23 1.75 -21.43
C THR A 164 -7.91 2.34 -20.21
N ASN A 165 -8.92 1.66 -19.65
CA ASN A 165 -9.62 2.09 -18.45
C ASN A 165 -8.68 2.22 -17.24
N VAL A 166 -7.84 1.21 -16.98
CA VAL A 166 -6.89 1.22 -15.86
C VAL A 166 -5.83 2.31 -16.04
N TYR A 167 -5.33 2.53 -17.26
CA TYR A 167 -4.35 3.59 -17.53
C TYR A 167 -4.95 4.99 -17.35
N SER A 168 -6.13 5.23 -17.92
CA SER A 168 -6.77 6.55 -17.89
C SER A 168 -7.22 6.97 -16.48
N ASN A 169 -7.68 5.99 -15.68
CA ASN A 169 -8.20 6.19 -14.32
C ASN A 169 -7.19 5.80 -13.24
N PHE A 170 -5.89 5.76 -13.54
CA PHE A 170 -4.87 5.54 -12.53
C PHE A 170 -4.85 6.70 -11.53
N ASP A 171 -4.97 6.37 -10.25
CA ASP A 171 -4.90 7.31 -9.13
C ASP A 171 -3.72 6.97 -8.22
N ILE A 172 -2.88 7.97 -7.93
CA ILE A 172 -1.69 7.79 -7.10
C ILE A 172 -2.08 7.43 -5.67
N ALA A 173 -3.12 8.07 -5.14
CA ALA A 173 -3.49 7.91 -3.75
C ALA A 173 -3.97 6.49 -3.45
N GLU A 174 -4.81 5.98 -4.33
CA GLU A 174 -5.26 4.59 -4.34
C GLU A 174 -4.11 3.62 -4.55
N PHE A 175 -3.19 3.91 -5.48
CA PHE A 175 -2.04 3.05 -5.71
C PHE A 175 -1.20 2.90 -4.43
N LEU A 176 -0.85 4.00 -3.78
CA LEU A 176 -0.06 3.97 -2.54
C LEU A 176 -0.79 3.23 -1.41
N SER A 177 -2.11 3.37 -1.33
CA SER A 177 -2.90 2.67 -0.32
C SER A 177 -3.13 1.19 -0.65
N THR A 178 -3.06 0.80 -1.92
CA THR A 178 -3.17 -0.61 -2.36
C THR A 178 -2.03 -1.47 -1.84
N TYR A 179 -0.82 -0.89 -1.74
CA TYR A 179 0.38 -1.60 -1.29
C TYR A 179 0.80 -1.20 0.12
N SER A 180 -0.04 -0.47 0.89
CA SER A 180 0.34 0.09 2.19
C SER A 180 0.78 -0.95 3.22
N THR A 181 0.22 -2.16 3.13
CA THR A 181 0.56 -3.30 3.99
C THR A 181 1.98 -3.82 3.80
N LEU A 182 2.65 -3.45 2.71
CA LEU A 182 4.05 -3.80 2.50
C LEU A 182 5.01 -2.88 3.28
N PHE A 183 4.53 -1.81 3.91
CA PHE A 183 5.36 -0.76 4.50
C PHE A 183 5.06 -0.56 5.99
N LYS A 184 6.11 -0.32 6.79
CA LYS A 184 6.01 -0.08 8.24
C LYS A 184 5.57 1.34 8.57
N SER A 185 6.06 2.31 7.78
CA SER A 185 5.77 3.72 7.92
C SER A 185 5.19 4.24 6.62
N MET A 186 4.09 4.97 6.72
CA MET A 186 3.55 5.72 5.61
C MET A 186 3.63 7.20 5.94
N PRO A 187 4.02 8.05 4.98
CA PRO A 187 4.10 9.47 5.24
C PRO A 187 2.72 10.02 5.62
N ASP A 188 2.72 11.01 6.52
CA ASP A 188 1.52 11.70 6.93
C ASP A 188 0.84 12.34 5.71
N ARG A 189 -0.50 12.32 5.74
CA ARG A 189 -1.33 12.88 4.69
C ARG A 189 -1.99 14.14 5.23
N ASP A 190 -1.22 15.23 5.32
CA ASP A 190 -1.82 16.56 5.40
C ASP A 190 -2.41 16.87 4.01
N GLY A 191 -3.74 16.93 3.92
CA GLY A 191 -4.45 17.33 2.70
C GLY A 191 -5.35 16.27 2.06
N PHE A 192 -5.50 15.08 2.64
CA PHE A 192 -6.65 14.21 2.32
C PHE A 192 -7.82 14.55 3.23
N GLU A 193 -8.39 15.73 3.03
CA GLU A 193 -9.76 15.97 3.46
C GLU A 193 -10.66 15.19 2.52
N GLU A 194 -11.24 14.08 3.01
CA GLU A 194 -12.39 13.51 2.32
C GLU A 194 -13.46 14.60 2.22
N ALA A 195 -13.69 15.12 1.02
CA ALA A 195 -14.56 16.27 0.79
C ALA A 195 -15.93 16.10 1.50
N GLY A 196 -16.27 17.09 2.32
CA GLY A 196 -17.51 17.14 3.08
C GLY A 196 -17.28 17.00 4.58
N THR A 197 -17.74 18.00 5.32
CA THR A 197 -17.78 17.98 6.79
C THR A 197 -18.81 16.94 7.23
N TYR A 198 -18.37 15.99 8.05
CA TYR A 198 -19.28 15.14 8.81
C TYR A 198 -20.23 15.99 9.65
N SER A 199 -21.38 15.42 10.02
CA SER A 199 -22.20 16.03 11.06
C SER A 199 -21.45 16.04 12.39
N ASP A 200 -21.72 17.02 13.25
CA ASP A 200 -21.06 17.16 14.55
C ASP A 200 -21.24 15.93 15.46
N ASP A 201 -22.31 15.15 15.23
CA ASP A 201 -22.66 13.94 15.98
C ASP A 201 -22.13 12.64 15.36
N TRP A 202 -21.29 12.69 14.32
CA TRP A 202 -20.86 11.51 13.57
C TRP A 202 -20.22 10.42 14.44
N SER A 203 -19.43 10.80 15.45
CA SER A 203 -18.81 9.84 16.37
C SER A 203 -19.85 9.00 17.12
N VAL A 204 -20.96 9.62 17.51
CA VAL A 204 -22.09 8.97 18.18
C VAL A 204 -22.90 8.13 17.20
N VAL A 205 -23.23 8.68 16.02
CA VAL A 205 -23.97 7.97 14.95
C VAL A 205 -23.22 6.70 14.53
N SER A 206 -21.93 6.83 14.23
CA SER A 206 -21.08 5.72 13.81
C SER A 206 -20.94 4.65 14.89
N THR A 207 -20.81 5.04 16.16
CA THR A 207 -20.71 4.08 17.27
C THR A 207 -22.03 3.33 17.45
N ARG A 208 -23.16 4.04 17.53
CA ARG A 208 -24.49 3.43 17.65
C ARG A 208 -24.81 2.48 16.48
N TYR A 209 -24.44 2.86 15.27
CA TYR A 209 -24.66 2.00 14.11
C TYR A 209 -23.84 0.71 14.20
N ARG A 210 -22.54 0.79 14.53
CA ARG A 210 -21.68 -0.39 14.72
C ARG A 210 -22.17 -1.30 15.86
N GLU A 211 -22.65 -0.72 16.97
CA GLU A 211 -23.29 -1.47 18.06
C GLU A 211 -24.56 -2.18 17.57
N SER A 212 -25.40 -1.51 16.77
CA SER A 212 -26.67 -2.07 16.28
C SER A 212 -26.49 -3.31 15.38
N VAL A 213 -25.34 -3.44 14.73
CA VAL A 213 -24.95 -4.61 13.92
C VAL A 213 -23.97 -5.54 14.66
N SER A 214 -23.85 -5.39 15.99
CA SER A 214 -23.00 -6.22 16.86
C SER A 214 -21.55 -6.28 16.41
N TYR A 215 -20.99 -5.14 15.98
CA TYR A 215 -19.64 -5.01 15.45
C TYR A 215 -19.28 -6.00 14.33
N ARG A 216 -20.28 -6.49 13.60
CA ARG A 216 -20.09 -7.41 12.48
C ARG A 216 -19.90 -6.63 11.18
N CYS A 217 -18.89 -7.00 10.41
CA CYS A 217 -18.71 -6.46 9.07
C CYS A 217 -19.84 -6.95 8.15
N GLU A 218 -20.61 -6.04 7.58
CA GLU A 218 -21.73 -6.35 6.67
C GLU A 218 -21.29 -6.72 5.24
N SER A 219 -19.99 -6.92 5.02
CA SER A 219 -19.45 -7.38 3.72
C SER A 219 -18.78 -8.74 3.78
N CYS A 220 -18.07 -9.07 4.86
CA CYS A 220 -17.39 -10.37 5.02
C CYS A 220 -17.83 -11.12 6.27
N SER A 221 -18.80 -10.57 7.02
CA SER A 221 -19.40 -11.16 8.21
C SER A 221 -18.46 -11.37 9.40
N VAL A 222 -17.20 -10.90 9.32
CA VAL A 222 -16.26 -10.97 10.45
C VAL A 222 -16.79 -10.16 11.63
N ASP A 223 -16.86 -10.81 12.77
CA ASP A 223 -17.15 -10.22 14.07
C ASP A 223 -15.90 -9.54 14.60
N LEU A 224 -16.00 -8.25 14.89
CA LEU A 224 -14.91 -7.40 15.40
C LEU A 224 -15.24 -6.88 16.81
N THR A 225 -16.09 -7.57 17.57
CA THR A 225 -16.43 -7.16 18.94
C THR A 225 -15.20 -7.07 19.85
N SER A 226 -14.20 -7.94 19.66
CA SER A 226 -12.93 -7.86 20.39
C SER A 226 -11.99 -6.76 19.90
N GLU A 227 -12.22 -6.25 18.69
CA GLU A 227 -11.37 -5.28 17.98
C GLU A 227 -12.21 -4.18 17.32
N PRO A 228 -13.04 -3.45 18.09
CA PRO A 228 -14.05 -2.53 17.53
C PRO A 228 -13.41 -1.37 16.74
N GLY A 229 -12.14 -1.07 16.98
CA GLY A 229 -11.37 -0.09 16.22
C GLY A 229 -11.11 -0.48 14.76
N LEU A 230 -11.27 -1.75 14.40
CA LEU A 230 -11.08 -2.25 13.03
C LEU A 230 -12.36 -2.26 12.19
N LEU A 231 -13.48 -1.78 12.74
CA LEU A 231 -14.76 -1.65 12.06
C LEU A 231 -15.14 -0.18 11.89
N HIS A 232 -15.39 0.24 10.65
CA HIS A 232 -15.80 1.60 10.31
C HIS A 232 -17.24 1.62 9.80
N THR A 233 -17.91 2.77 9.95
CA THR A 233 -19.19 3.04 9.30
C THR A 233 -18.94 3.76 7.98
N HIS A 234 -19.53 3.25 6.90
CA HIS A 234 -19.42 3.75 5.53
C HIS A 234 -20.78 4.31 5.08
N HIS A 235 -20.79 5.51 4.49
CA HIS A 235 -21.97 6.08 3.84
C HIS A 235 -22.10 5.53 2.41
N ILE A 236 -23.16 4.76 2.14
CA ILE A 236 -23.39 4.08 0.85
C ILE A 236 -23.55 5.08 -0.30
N SER A 237 -24.28 6.18 -0.08
CA SER A 237 -24.48 7.26 -1.06
C SER A 237 -23.22 8.12 -1.26
N GLY A 238 -22.27 8.04 -0.34
CA GLY A 238 -21.14 8.97 -0.22
C GLY A 238 -21.52 10.33 0.37
N ASN A 239 -22.80 10.58 0.68
CA ASN A 239 -23.23 11.80 1.37
C ASN A 239 -23.06 11.65 2.89
N LYS A 240 -22.03 12.30 3.43
CA LYS A 240 -21.62 12.23 4.85
C LYS A 240 -22.61 12.80 5.86
N ARG A 241 -23.64 13.51 5.38
CA ARG A 241 -24.69 14.09 6.22
C ARG A 241 -25.95 13.22 6.28
N GLU A 242 -26.06 12.22 5.41
CA GLU A 242 -27.21 11.30 5.39
C GLU A 242 -26.98 10.14 6.37
N ASN A 243 -27.33 10.40 7.64
CA ASN A 243 -27.09 9.49 8.75
C ASN A 243 -28.20 8.47 9.02
N HIS A 244 -29.16 8.31 8.11
CA HIS A 244 -30.20 7.29 8.27
C HIS A 244 -29.59 5.89 8.08
N SER A 245 -30.02 4.92 8.90
CA SER A 245 -29.44 3.57 8.93
C SER A 245 -29.39 2.88 7.56
N ALA A 246 -30.36 3.13 6.68
CA ALA A 246 -30.40 2.60 5.32
C ALA A 246 -29.27 3.11 4.39
N ASN A 247 -28.56 4.18 4.76
CA ASN A 247 -27.40 4.71 4.04
C ASN A 247 -26.07 4.38 4.74
N LEU A 248 -26.11 3.73 5.90
CA LEU A 248 -24.91 3.35 6.62
C LEU A 248 -24.61 1.88 6.34
N LYS A 249 -23.32 1.53 6.42
CA LYS A 249 -22.85 0.15 6.35
C LYS A 249 -21.59 -0.03 7.20
N ALA A 250 -21.55 -1.03 8.06
CA ALA A 250 -20.41 -1.35 8.89
C ALA A 250 -19.45 -2.26 8.14
N LEU A 251 -18.22 -1.80 7.93
CA LEU A 251 -17.20 -2.48 7.14
C LEU A 251 -15.90 -2.60 7.94
N CYS A 252 -15.28 -3.78 7.95
CA CYS A 252 -13.92 -3.91 8.44
C CYS A 252 -12.98 -3.07 7.58
N LEU A 253 -11.83 -2.64 8.11
CA LEU A 253 -10.87 -1.81 7.37
C LEU A 253 -10.52 -2.35 5.97
N ASP A 254 -10.33 -3.67 5.86
CA ASP A 254 -10.04 -4.31 4.57
C ASP A 254 -11.22 -4.25 3.58
N CYS A 255 -12.45 -4.51 4.02
CA CYS A 255 -13.64 -4.38 3.16
C CYS A 255 -13.94 -2.92 2.82
N HIS A 256 -13.64 -1.99 3.74
CA HIS A 256 -13.88 -0.57 3.55
C HIS A 256 -12.91 0.01 2.51
N ARG A 257 -11.60 -0.28 2.59
CA ARG A 257 -10.61 0.17 1.57
C ARG A 257 -10.89 -0.38 0.16
N LYS A 258 -11.70 -1.43 0.05
CA LYS A 258 -12.14 -2.06 -1.20
C LYS A 258 -13.44 -1.45 -1.75
N GLN A 259 -14.10 -0.53 -1.03
CA GLN A 259 -15.27 0.19 -1.55
C GLN A 259 -14.88 1.22 -2.61
N PRO A 260 -15.78 1.51 -3.57
CA PRO A 260 -15.58 2.60 -4.53
C PRO A 260 -15.25 3.91 -3.83
N LYS A 261 -14.29 4.67 -4.38
CA LYS A 261 -13.83 5.96 -3.82
C LYS A 261 -13.27 5.88 -2.38
N HIS A 262 -12.92 4.70 -1.87
CA HIS A 262 -12.26 4.51 -0.57
C HIS A 262 -10.90 3.81 -0.73
N GLY A 263 -10.42 3.69 -1.98
CA GLY A 263 -9.14 3.06 -2.29
C GLY A 263 -7.93 3.76 -1.67
N TYR A 264 -8.07 4.99 -1.18
CA TYR A 264 -7.03 5.74 -0.45
C TYR A 264 -6.94 5.37 1.03
N MET A 265 -7.91 4.63 1.59
CA MET A 265 -7.84 4.19 2.98
C MET A 265 -6.66 3.24 3.17
N ARG A 266 -5.86 3.48 4.20
CA ARG A 266 -4.71 2.66 4.54
C ARG A 266 -5.08 1.68 5.64
N ILE A 267 -4.45 0.52 5.58
CA ILE A 267 -4.44 -0.50 6.64
C ILE A 267 -2.99 -0.96 6.80
N THR A 268 -2.57 -1.21 8.04
CA THR A 268 -1.25 -1.78 8.33
C THR A 268 -1.25 -3.29 8.14
N HIS A 269 -0.07 -3.91 8.02
CA HIS A 269 0.05 -5.36 7.97
C HIS A 269 -0.52 -6.02 9.24
N ASP A 270 -0.19 -5.49 10.42
CA ASP A 270 -0.72 -5.98 11.70
C ASP A 270 -2.26 -5.97 11.75
N GLN A 271 -2.88 -4.86 11.33
CA GLN A 271 -4.35 -4.75 11.28
C GLN A 271 -4.95 -5.77 10.31
N MET A 272 -4.31 -6.00 9.16
CA MET A 272 -4.74 -7.02 8.21
C MET A 272 -4.62 -8.43 8.80
N GLY A 273 -3.51 -8.73 9.50
CA GLY A 273 -3.29 -10.00 10.20
C GLY A 273 -4.34 -10.24 11.28
N VAL A 274 -4.67 -9.24 12.11
CA VAL A 274 -5.73 -9.36 13.12
C VAL A 274 -7.08 -9.67 12.47
N ILE A 275 -7.45 -8.99 11.38
CA ILE A 275 -8.69 -9.27 10.65
C ILE A 275 -8.71 -10.70 10.11
N ASN A 276 -7.60 -11.18 9.54
CA ASN A 276 -7.52 -12.54 9.00
C ASN A 276 -7.57 -13.61 10.10
N LYS A 277 -6.89 -13.42 11.23
CA LYS A 277 -6.99 -14.31 12.41
C LYS A 277 -8.44 -14.43 12.90
N LEU A 278 -9.15 -13.32 12.99
CA LEU A 278 -10.57 -13.32 13.36
C LEU A 278 -11.44 -14.02 12.31
N ARG A 279 -11.22 -13.75 11.02
CA ARG A 279 -11.90 -14.49 9.94
C ARG A 279 -11.64 -15.99 10.03
N LYS A 280 -10.41 -16.40 10.33
CA LYS A 280 -10.02 -17.82 10.45
C LYS A 280 -10.75 -18.48 11.61
N ALA A 281 -10.66 -17.89 12.80
CA ALA A 281 -11.30 -18.38 14.02
C ALA A 281 -12.83 -18.51 13.88
N GLN A 282 -13.43 -17.68 13.02
CA GLN A 282 -14.86 -17.67 12.73
C GLN A 282 -15.24 -18.52 11.51
N GLY A 283 -14.30 -19.24 10.89
CA GLY A 283 -14.56 -20.09 9.72
C GLY A 283 -14.89 -19.32 8.43
N LEU A 284 -14.51 -18.05 8.34
CA LEU A 284 -14.83 -17.14 7.22
C LEU A 284 -13.75 -17.10 6.12
N LEU A 285 -12.58 -17.71 6.37
CA LEU A 285 -11.53 -17.83 5.35
C LEU A 285 -11.75 -19.01 4.41
N HIS A 286 -12.39 -20.07 4.91
CA HIS A 286 -12.84 -21.19 4.09
C HIS A 286 -14.22 -20.85 3.53
N SER A 287 -14.51 -21.26 2.30
CA SER A 287 -15.79 -21.02 1.61
C SER A 287 -16.06 -19.58 1.13
N SER A 288 -15.30 -19.15 0.12
CA SER A 288 -15.91 -18.33 -0.93
C SER A 288 -15.46 -18.75 -2.33
N SER A 289 -16.37 -19.43 -3.02
CA SER A 289 -16.51 -19.64 -4.46
C SER A 289 -15.29 -19.26 -5.36
N GLY A 290 -14.23 -20.06 -5.31
CA GLY A 290 -13.10 -19.91 -6.24
C GLY A 290 -12.30 -18.61 -6.07
N TRP A 291 -11.72 -18.13 -7.18
CA TRP A 291 -10.78 -16.99 -7.17
C TRP A 291 -11.40 -15.67 -6.70
N GLU A 292 -12.70 -15.45 -6.92
CA GLU A 292 -13.37 -14.22 -6.49
C GLU A 292 -13.38 -14.10 -4.96
N GLY A 293 -13.67 -15.20 -4.27
CA GLY A 293 -13.64 -15.24 -2.81
C GLY A 293 -12.26 -15.00 -2.24
N VAL A 294 -11.24 -15.65 -2.81
CA VAL A 294 -9.84 -15.44 -2.44
C VAL A 294 -9.44 -13.97 -2.59
N ILE A 295 -9.68 -13.36 -3.76
CA ILE A 295 -9.32 -11.95 -4.02
C ILE A 295 -10.07 -11.00 -3.07
N ARG A 296 -11.30 -11.34 -2.69
CA ARG A 296 -12.12 -10.52 -1.79
C ARG A 296 -11.52 -10.43 -0.38
N ILE A 297 -10.94 -11.50 0.14
CA ILE A 297 -10.42 -11.56 1.53
C ILE A 297 -8.89 -11.40 1.60
N ALA A 298 -8.16 -11.71 0.53
CA ALA A 298 -6.71 -11.52 0.48
C ALA A 298 -6.32 -10.05 0.55
N ASP A 299 -5.07 -9.80 0.93
CA ASP A 299 -4.53 -8.45 0.97
C ASP A 299 -4.52 -7.81 -0.42
N LYS A 300 -4.90 -6.53 -0.51
CA LYS A 300 -5.01 -5.80 -1.78
C LYS A 300 -3.66 -5.69 -2.51
N ALA A 301 -2.53 -5.76 -1.80
CA ALA A 301 -1.20 -5.78 -2.42
C ALA A 301 -0.97 -7.02 -3.31
N LEU A 302 -1.72 -8.09 -3.08
CA LEU A 302 -1.65 -9.34 -3.86
C LEU A 302 -2.62 -9.38 -5.06
N ASP A 303 -3.53 -8.42 -5.22
CA ASP A 303 -4.58 -8.44 -6.26
C ASP A 303 -4.02 -8.74 -7.65
N GLY A 304 -2.93 -8.07 -8.05
CA GLY A 304 -2.30 -8.27 -9.35
C GLY A 304 -1.76 -9.70 -9.55
N LEU A 305 -1.11 -10.26 -8.51
CA LEU A 305 -0.59 -11.64 -8.54
C LEU A 305 -1.72 -12.66 -8.58
N LEU A 306 -2.74 -12.49 -7.74
CA LEU A 306 -3.88 -13.42 -7.67
C LEU A 306 -4.67 -13.44 -8.98
N ARG A 307 -4.93 -12.27 -9.58
CA ARG A 307 -5.55 -12.19 -10.92
C ARG A 307 -4.70 -12.86 -11.99
N TYR A 308 -3.38 -12.72 -11.90
CA TYR A 308 -2.47 -13.37 -12.84
C TYR A 308 -2.55 -14.90 -12.69
N TYR A 309 -2.42 -15.43 -11.46
CA TYR A 309 -2.52 -16.86 -11.19
C TYR A 309 -3.89 -17.45 -11.58
N ALA A 310 -4.97 -16.72 -11.33
CA ALA A 310 -6.31 -17.09 -11.80
C ALA A 310 -6.35 -17.22 -13.32
N SER A 311 -5.81 -16.23 -14.05
CA SER A 311 -5.78 -16.25 -15.53
C SER A 311 -4.90 -17.36 -16.11
N ARG A 312 -4.04 -17.98 -15.29
CA ARG A 312 -3.17 -19.10 -15.67
C ARG A 312 -3.73 -20.47 -15.25
N GLY A 313 -4.92 -20.50 -14.65
CA GLY A 313 -5.57 -21.74 -14.23
C GLY A 313 -4.90 -22.43 -13.03
N LEU A 314 -4.20 -21.68 -12.17
CA LEU A 314 -3.67 -22.23 -10.93
C LEU A 314 -4.81 -22.56 -9.96
N ALA A 315 -4.56 -23.52 -9.06
CA ALA A 315 -5.42 -23.79 -7.93
C ALA A 315 -5.57 -22.54 -7.05
N THR A 316 -6.73 -22.38 -6.43
CA THR A 316 -6.96 -21.29 -5.48
C THR A 316 -6.11 -21.49 -4.23
N PRO A 317 -5.38 -20.46 -3.75
CA PRO A 317 -4.65 -20.57 -2.49
C PRO A 317 -5.60 -20.45 -1.29
N GLU A 318 -5.10 -20.91 -0.15
CA GLU A 318 -5.63 -20.54 1.17
C GLU A 318 -5.08 -19.18 1.59
N VAL A 319 -5.91 -18.33 2.21
CA VAL A 319 -5.54 -16.98 2.68
C VAL A 319 -5.24 -17.04 4.17
N GLY A 320 -4.21 -16.35 4.64
CA GLY A 320 -3.85 -16.30 6.08
C GLY A 320 -3.49 -17.68 6.63
N TYR A 321 -2.61 -18.38 5.93
CA TYR A 321 -2.24 -19.76 6.26
C TYR A 321 -1.17 -19.77 7.36
N GLU A 322 -1.51 -20.38 8.50
CA GLU A 322 -0.60 -20.49 9.64
C GLU A 322 0.23 -21.77 9.52
N LEU A 323 1.53 -21.62 9.74
CA LEU A 323 2.49 -22.71 9.80
C LEU A 323 2.85 -23.00 11.24
N ALA A 324 2.64 -24.25 11.65
CA ALA A 324 3.05 -24.73 12.96
C ALA A 324 4.40 -25.48 12.87
N ASN A 325 5.20 -25.35 13.92
CA ASN A 325 6.40 -26.16 14.11
C ASN A 325 6.04 -27.57 14.64
N ALA A 326 7.06 -28.38 14.96
CA ALA A 326 6.86 -29.74 15.47
C ALA A 326 6.15 -29.81 16.85
N ASN A 327 6.04 -28.69 17.57
CA ASN A 327 5.36 -28.58 18.86
C ASN A 327 3.94 -28.00 18.73
N ASP A 328 3.38 -27.95 17.52
CA ASP A 328 2.09 -27.31 17.20
C ASP A 328 2.02 -25.80 17.51
N GLU A 329 3.18 -25.12 17.63
CA GLU A 329 3.23 -23.68 17.82
C GLU A 329 3.24 -22.97 16.46
N VAL A 330 2.36 -21.99 16.25
CA VAL A 330 2.35 -21.17 15.03
C VAL A 330 3.59 -20.29 15.00
N VAL A 331 4.48 -20.53 14.02
CA VAL A 331 5.76 -19.82 13.85
C VAL A 331 5.77 -18.87 12.65
N ALA A 332 4.82 -19.02 11.72
CA ALA A 332 4.69 -18.13 10.58
C ALA A 332 3.23 -18.04 10.11
N GLU A 333 2.86 -16.89 9.57
CA GLU A 333 1.60 -16.68 8.85
C GLU A 333 1.93 -16.24 7.42
N LEU A 334 1.45 -17.02 6.45
CA LEU A 334 1.57 -16.73 5.02
C LEU A 334 0.31 -16.03 4.53
N GLU A 335 0.48 -14.98 3.74
CA GLU A 335 -0.67 -14.22 3.23
C GLU A 335 -1.54 -15.06 2.32
N VAL A 336 -0.89 -15.86 1.47
CA VAL A 336 -1.52 -16.90 0.67
C VAL A 336 -0.62 -18.13 0.57
N ALA A 337 -1.23 -19.32 0.57
CA ALA A 337 -0.51 -20.59 0.52
C ALA A 337 -1.19 -21.63 -0.37
N TRP A 338 -0.39 -22.54 -0.92
CA TRP A 338 -0.80 -23.76 -1.61
C TRP A 338 -0.23 -24.97 -0.86
N PRO A 339 -0.92 -25.47 0.18
CA PRO A 339 -0.34 -26.43 1.11
C PRO A 339 0.09 -27.75 0.48
N GLU A 340 -0.66 -28.26 -0.50
CA GLU A 340 -0.32 -29.48 -1.24
C GLU A 340 1.07 -29.42 -1.90
N SER A 341 1.50 -28.21 -2.28
CA SER A 341 2.79 -27.97 -2.92
C SER A 341 3.83 -27.31 -2.01
N ARG A 342 3.51 -27.09 -0.73
CA ARG A 342 4.32 -26.34 0.24
C ARG A 342 4.85 -25.02 -0.32
N ARG A 343 3.97 -24.28 -0.99
CA ARG A 343 4.29 -22.96 -1.56
C ARG A 343 3.48 -21.88 -0.89
N GLY A 344 4.03 -20.67 -0.82
CA GLY A 344 3.24 -19.52 -0.40
C GLY A 344 3.93 -18.17 -0.62
N ILE A 345 3.25 -17.13 -0.21
CA ILE A 345 3.73 -15.74 -0.25
C ILE A 345 3.62 -15.16 1.15
N ALA A 346 4.71 -14.55 1.62
CA ALA A 346 4.75 -13.83 2.89
C ALA A 346 5.16 -12.37 2.65
N ILE A 347 4.57 -11.46 3.44
CA ILE A 347 4.98 -10.05 3.47
C ILE A 347 6.06 -9.82 4.52
N ASP A 348 5.91 -10.43 5.70
CA ASP A 348 6.87 -10.31 6.79
C ASP A 348 8.10 -11.22 6.58
N GLU A 349 9.28 -10.66 6.81
CA GLU A 349 10.56 -11.36 6.60
C GLU A 349 10.77 -12.47 7.64
N ALA A 350 10.37 -12.27 8.90
CA ALA A 350 10.52 -13.30 9.92
C ALA A 350 9.62 -14.50 9.61
N HIS A 351 8.38 -14.26 9.17
CA HIS A 351 7.48 -15.33 8.72
C HIS A 351 8.04 -16.07 7.49
N LEU A 352 8.63 -15.35 6.55
CA LEU A 352 9.26 -15.94 5.37
C LEU A 352 10.43 -16.86 5.73
N GLN A 353 11.30 -16.44 6.66
CA GLN A 353 12.43 -17.27 7.10
C GLN A 353 11.96 -18.49 7.87
N ALA A 354 11.06 -18.32 8.84
CA ALA A 354 10.48 -19.45 9.60
C ALA A 354 9.79 -20.47 8.69
N ALA A 355 9.05 -20.03 7.67
CA ALA A 355 8.44 -20.93 6.70
C ALA A 355 9.48 -21.71 5.88
N ARG A 356 10.57 -21.07 5.45
CA ARG A 356 11.67 -21.72 4.72
C ARG A 356 12.40 -22.75 5.58
N GLU A 357 12.59 -22.48 6.87
CA GLU A 357 13.14 -23.44 7.83
C GLU A 357 12.26 -24.70 7.97
N LEU A 358 10.93 -24.53 7.85
CA LEU A 358 9.98 -25.64 7.77
C LEU A 358 9.93 -26.34 6.39
N GLY A 359 10.83 -25.97 5.47
CA GLY A 359 10.94 -26.56 4.13
C GLY A 359 9.87 -26.09 3.14
N TRP A 360 9.24 -24.93 3.38
CA TRP A 360 8.33 -24.32 2.43
C TRP A 360 9.06 -23.47 1.39
N ASN A 361 8.58 -23.53 0.15
CA ASN A 361 9.00 -22.61 -0.91
C ASN A 361 8.16 -21.32 -0.83
N VAL A 362 8.64 -20.37 -0.04
CA VAL A 362 7.98 -19.08 0.17
C VAL A 362 8.70 -17.95 -0.55
N LEU A 363 7.92 -17.15 -1.27
CA LEU A 363 8.36 -15.96 -1.98
C LEU A 363 7.91 -14.70 -1.24
N THR A 364 8.73 -13.64 -1.33
CA THR A 364 8.22 -12.28 -1.08
C THR A 364 7.23 -11.89 -2.18
N VAL A 365 6.43 -10.84 -1.95
CA VAL A 365 5.60 -10.24 -3.01
C VAL A 365 6.44 -9.80 -4.20
N GLY A 366 7.62 -9.22 -3.97
CA GLY A 366 8.49 -8.78 -5.06
C GLY A 366 9.10 -9.94 -5.83
N ASP A 367 9.49 -11.04 -5.19
CA ASP A 367 10.02 -12.22 -5.89
C ASP A 367 8.93 -12.94 -6.69
N ALA A 368 7.69 -12.98 -6.18
CA ALA A 368 6.54 -13.47 -6.92
C ALA A 368 6.26 -12.61 -8.17
N LEU A 369 6.36 -11.28 -8.04
CA LEU A 369 6.23 -10.35 -9.17
C LEU A 369 7.38 -10.48 -10.18
N LYS A 370 8.62 -10.65 -9.72
CA LYS A 370 9.76 -10.91 -10.61
C LYS A 370 9.54 -12.21 -11.40
N SER A 371 9.16 -13.29 -10.71
CA SER A 371 8.86 -14.58 -11.33
C SER A 371 7.74 -14.50 -12.36
N MET A 372 6.73 -13.65 -12.11
CA MET A 372 5.65 -13.40 -13.05
C MET A 372 6.13 -12.72 -14.36
N ASN A 373 7.22 -11.94 -14.31
CA ASN A 373 7.74 -11.13 -15.41
C ASN A 373 9.04 -11.69 -16.04
N GLY A 374 9.57 -12.78 -15.50
CA GLY A 374 10.77 -13.48 -16.00
C GLY A 374 10.53 -14.37 -17.19
#